data_AF-A0A8U0SJI8-F1
#
_entry.id   AF-A0A8U0SJI8-F1
#
_cell.length_a   1.000
_cell.length_b   1.000
_cell.length_c   1.000
_cell.angle_alpha   90.00
_cell.angle_beta   90.00
_cell.angle_gamma   90.00
#
_symmetry.space_group_name_H-M   'P 1'
#
loop_
_entity.id
_entity.type
_entity.pdbx_description
1 polymer ?
#
loop_
_entity_poly.entity_id
_entity_poly.type
_entity_poly.pdbx_seq_one_letter_code
_entity_poly.pdbx_strand_id
1 'polypeptide(L)'
;MYIPSLPWPGNGMAHDSVRAHSGGVKQFDCCLRRSIYKNEFELTCVGPSQSVRTGAGEHQREREHKLDDDMIRLVGKHHPDLLSDTHLRLGKELEAEGRLQEAEYHYLEAQEWKATVNMDRSNGLWEEAYRVPKAHRGADAHKHVAYLWAKSLGGASSVRLLTKLGLQAAAVDHAADNCSFEFAFELSRLALKHKTPEMHLPYAMYLLLLPCF
;
A
#
# COMPACT_ATOMS: atom_id res chain seq x y z
N MET A 1 11.69 28.55 -23.62
CA MET A 1 10.86 28.96 -24.76
C MET A 1 10.60 30.44 -24.58
N TYR A 2 11.21 31.30 -25.40
CA TYR A 2 10.95 32.74 -25.34
C TYR A 2 9.68 33.00 -26.14
N ILE A 3 8.60 33.43 -25.48
CA ILE A 3 7.35 33.81 -26.14
C ILE A 3 7.42 35.33 -26.28
N PRO A 4 7.62 35.87 -27.50
CA PRO A 4 7.56 37.31 -27.67
C PRO A 4 6.12 37.76 -27.47
N SER A 5 5.90 38.69 -26.55
CA SER A 5 4.62 39.35 -26.35
C SER A 5 4.33 40.26 -27.55
N LEU A 6 3.31 39.93 -28.34
CA LEU A 6 2.74 40.81 -29.36
C LEU A 6 1.39 41.35 -28.87
N PRO A 7 1.04 42.60 -29.23
CA PRO A 7 -0.20 43.22 -28.81
C PRO A 7 -1.41 42.63 -29.55
N TRP A 8 -2.51 42.54 -28.83
CA TRP A 8 -3.79 42.01 -29.30
C TRP A 8 -4.39 42.86 -30.44
N PRO A 9 -4.94 42.26 -31.51
CA PRO A 9 -5.80 42.98 -32.44
C PRO A 9 -7.16 43.23 -31.79
N GLY A 10 -7.66 44.47 -31.86
CA GLY A 10 -8.89 44.93 -31.19
C GLY A 10 -10.23 44.31 -31.66
N ASN A 11 -10.21 43.15 -32.31
CA ASN A 11 -11.41 42.49 -32.86
C ASN A 11 -11.94 41.32 -32.00
N GLY A 12 -11.44 41.15 -30.77
CA GLY A 12 -11.97 40.17 -29.81
C GLY A 12 -11.75 38.68 -30.16
N MET A 13 -11.00 38.39 -31.22
CA MET A 13 -10.62 37.02 -31.61
C MET A 13 -9.16 36.76 -31.19
N ALA A 14 -8.96 35.84 -30.24
CA ALA A 14 -7.63 35.47 -29.74
C ALA A 14 -6.97 34.48 -30.72
N HIS A 15 -6.04 34.96 -31.54
CA HIS A 15 -5.21 34.09 -32.39
C HIS A 15 -3.81 33.95 -31.80
N ASP A 16 -3.52 32.78 -31.22
CA ASP A 16 -2.16 32.43 -30.84
C ASP A 16 -1.40 31.84 -32.03
N SER A 17 -0.23 32.43 -32.32
CA SER A 17 0.60 32.06 -33.47
C SER A 17 1.93 31.50 -32.98
N VAL A 18 2.16 30.20 -33.16
CA VAL A 18 3.48 29.58 -32.92
C VAL A 18 4.22 29.46 -34.25
N ARG A 19 5.40 30.07 -34.35
CA ARG A 19 6.27 29.99 -35.52
C ARG A 19 7.21 28.78 -35.41
N ALA A 20 7.11 27.85 -36.35
CA ALA A 20 8.12 26.79 -36.51
C ALA A 20 9.41 27.37 -37.13
N HIS A 21 10.57 26.81 -36.80
CA HIS A 21 11.89 27.29 -37.25
C HIS A 21 12.08 27.28 -38.79
N SER A 22 11.13 26.71 -39.54
CA SER A 22 11.07 26.65 -41.00
C SER A 22 10.06 27.63 -41.65
N GLY A 23 9.56 28.62 -40.91
CA GLY A 23 8.83 29.76 -41.51
C GLY A 23 7.34 29.55 -41.80
N GLY A 24 6.75 28.41 -41.41
CA GLY A 24 5.30 28.22 -41.46
C GLY A 24 4.59 28.84 -40.24
N VAL A 25 3.57 29.67 -40.48
CA VAL A 25 2.64 30.16 -39.45
C VAL A 25 1.34 29.37 -39.58
N LYS A 26 0.93 28.68 -38.51
CA LYS A 26 -0.35 27.96 -38.44
C LYS A 26 -1.25 28.64 -37.40
N GLN A 27 -2.40 29.12 -37.85
CA GLN A 27 -3.44 29.73 -37.04
C GLN A 27 -4.34 28.63 -36.44
N PHE A 28 -4.66 28.72 -35.16
CA PHE A 28 -5.61 27.81 -34.50
C PHE A 28 -6.65 28.58 -33.69
N ASP A 29 -7.87 28.04 -33.67
CA ASP A 29 -8.98 28.50 -32.84
C ASP A 29 -8.73 28.10 -31.38
N CYS A 30 -9.02 28.99 -30.42
CA CYS A 30 -8.54 28.89 -29.03
C CYS A 30 -9.36 27.93 -28.13
N CYS A 31 -10.32 27.20 -28.67
CA CYS A 31 -11.18 26.32 -27.89
C CYS A 31 -10.82 24.85 -28.13
N LEU A 32 -10.29 24.18 -27.09
CA LEU A 32 -10.01 22.74 -27.00
C LEU A 32 -8.79 22.24 -27.78
N ARG A 33 -7.58 22.65 -27.40
CA ARG A 33 -6.38 21.89 -27.73
C ARG A 33 -5.77 21.24 -26.49
N ARG A 34 -6.04 19.94 -26.34
CA ARG A 34 -5.34 19.05 -25.42
C ARG A 34 -3.91 18.89 -25.94
N SER A 35 -2.92 19.29 -25.16
CA SER A 35 -1.50 19.11 -25.49
C SER A 35 -0.82 18.31 -24.41
N ILE A 36 -0.19 17.19 -24.79
CA ILE A 36 0.58 16.33 -23.91
C ILE A 36 1.99 16.89 -23.85
N TYR A 37 2.41 17.41 -22.69
CA TYR A 37 3.77 17.90 -22.48
C TYR A 37 4.59 16.83 -21.76
N LYS A 38 5.66 16.36 -22.41
CA LYS A 38 6.63 15.39 -21.88
C LYS A 38 6.03 14.08 -21.33
N ASN A 39 4.87 13.68 -21.84
CA ASN A 39 4.13 12.48 -21.37
C ASN A 39 3.71 12.50 -19.89
N GLU A 40 3.90 13.62 -19.18
CA GLU A 40 3.64 13.75 -17.74
C GLU A 40 2.42 14.63 -17.45
N PHE A 41 2.14 15.62 -18.31
CA PHE A 41 1.10 16.61 -18.07
C PHE A 41 0.21 16.80 -19.29
N GLU A 42 -1.10 16.73 -19.07
CA GLU A 42 -2.08 17.20 -20.04
C GLU A 42 -2.49 18.62 -19.66
N LEU A 43 -2.17 19.57 -20.54
CA LEU A 43 -2.60 20.95 -20.36
C LEU A 43 -3.92 21.15 -21.09
N THR A 44 -4.97 21.48 -20.34
CA THR A 44 -6.25 21.93 -20.92
C THR A 44 -6.41 23.41 -20.60
N CYS A 45 -6.25 24.25 -21.61
CA CYS A 45 -6.47 25.69 -21.48
C CYS A 45 -7.97 25.96 -21.60
N VAL A 46 -8.58 26.54 -20.55
CA VAL A 46 -10.01 26.87 -20.49
C VAL A 46 -10.22 28.38 -20.71
N GLY A 47 -9.15 29.19 -20.72
CA GLY A 47 -9.19 30.62 -21.05
C GLY A 47 -7.81 31.29 -20.91
N PRO A 48 -7.68 32.60 -21.23
CA PRO A 48 -6.40 33.33 -21.31
C PRO A 48 -5.60 33.43 -20.00
N SER A 49 -6.14 32.94 -18.88
CA SER A 49 -5.42 32.90 -17.59
C SER A 49 -5.74 31.65 -16.76
N GLN A 50 -6.40 30.65 -17.35
CA GLN A 50 -6.80 29.43 -16.66
C GLN A 50 -6.34 28.22 -17.45
N SER A 51 -5.24 27.62 -16.98
CA SER A 51 -4.80 26.30 -17.43
C SER A 51 -5.11 25.31 -16.31
N VAL A 52 -6.00 24.37 -16.58
CA VAL A 52 -6.15 23.19 -15.73
C VAL A 52 -5.03 22.23 -16.13
N ARG A 53 -4.11 22.01 -15.20
CA ARG A 53 -3.12 20.94 -15.28
C ARG A 53 -3.78 19.71 -14.68
N THR A 54 -4.28 18.83 -15.52
CA THR A 54 -4.61 17.48 -15.07
C THR A 54 -3.37 16.63 -15.28
N GLY A 55 -2.87 15.98 -14.24
CA GLY A 55 -1.75 15.05 -14.41
C GLY A 55 -2.18 13.99 -15.40
N ALA A 56 -1.38 13.71 -16.44
CA ALA A 56 -1.73 12.66 -17.41
C ALA A 56 -1.93 11.30 -16.70
N GLY A 57 -1.23 11.10 -15.57
CA GLY A 57 -1.41 9.95 -14.69
C GLY A 57 -2.73 9.91 -13.93
N GLU A 58 -3.32 11.04 -13.52
CA GLU A 58 -4.62 11.05 -12.80
C GLU A 58 -5.74 10.58 -13.73
N HIS A 59 -5.72 11.08 -14.98
CA HIS A 59 -6.75 10.75 -15.96
C HIS A 59 -6.64 9.29 -16.45
N GLN A 60 -5.43 8.73 -16.44
CA GLN A 60 -5.17 7.32 -16.74
C GLN A 60 -5.64 6.42 -15.59
N ARG A 61 -5.33 6.78 -14.34
CA ARG A 61 -5.76 6.05 -13.14
C ARG A 61 -7.28 5.97 -12.99
N GLU A 62 -8.00 7.05 -13.30
CA GLU A 62 -9.47 7.03 -13.30
C GLU A 62 -10.05 6.07 -14.34
N ARG A 63 -9.35 5.87 -15.47
CA ARG A 63 -9.79 4.89 -16.48
C ARG A 63 -9.52 3.47 -16.00
N GLU A 64 -8.36 3.24 -15.39
CA GLU A 64 -8.00 1.95 -14.81
C GLU A 64 -9.00 1.55 -13.72
N HIS A 65 -9.30 2.43 -12.76
CA HIS A 65 -10.30 2.16 -11.72
C HIS A 65 -11.69 1.84 -12.30
N LYS A 66 -12.13 2.55 -13.35
CA LYS A 66 -13.41 2.25 -14.02
C LYS A 66 -13.42 0.88 -14.68
N LEU A 67 -12.30 0.46 -15.26
CA LEU A 67 -12.17 -0.86 -15.88
C LEU A 67 -12.19 -1.96 -14.82
N ASP A 68 -11.56 -1.72 -13.67
CA ASP A 68 -11.56 -2.65 -12.54
C ASP A 68 -12.97 -2.85 -11.96
N ASP A 69 -13.72 -1.75 -11.78
CA ASP A 69 -15.11 -1.80 -11.32
C ASP A 69 -16.02 -2.59 -12.28
N ASP A 70 -15.90 -2.33 -13.58
CA ASP A 70 -16.67 -3.06 -14.60
C ASP A 70 -16.30 -4.54 -14.65
N MET A 71 -15.03 -4.85 -14.45
CA MET A 71 -14.53 -6.22 -14.44
C MET A 71 -15.00 -6.99 -13.19
N ILE A 72 -14.94 -6.40 -11.98
CA ILE A 72 -15.50 -7.00 -10.76
C ILE A 72 -17.00 -7.25 -10.95
N ARG A 73 -17.74 -6.29 -11.52
CA ARG A 73 -19.17 -6.42 -11.78
C ARG A 73 -19.48 -7.57 -12.76
N LEU A 74 -18.70 -7.71 -13.83
CA LEU A 74 -18.85 -8.78 -14.81
C LEU A 74 -18.52 -10.15 -14.22
N VAL A 75 -17.39 -10.25 -13.51
CA VAL A 75 -16.97 -11.49 -12.84
C VAL A 75 -18.00 -11.91 -11.79
N GLY A 76 -18.49 -10.98 -10.96
CA GLY A 76 -19.52 -11.29 -9.96
C GLY A 76 -20.83 -11.78 -10.56
N LYS A 77 -21.17 -11.35 -11.77
CA LYS A 77 -22.39 -11.79 -12.47
C LYS A 77 -22.25 -13.15 -13.15
N HIS A 78 -21.09 -13.42 -13.76
CA HIS A 78 -20.91 -14.59 -14.62
C HIS A 78 -20.11 -15.72 -13.97
N HIS A 79 -19.18 -15.39 -13.07
CA HIS A 79 -18.25 -16.32 -12.42
C HIS A 79 -17.94 -15.87 -10.98
N PRO A 80 -18.91 -15.99 -10.05
CA PRO A 80 -18.71 -15.56 -8.67
C PRO A 80 -17.56 -16.30 -7.97
N ASP A 81 -17.26 -17.52 -8.38
CA ASP A 81 -16.17 -18.34 -7.83
C ASP A 81 -14.78 -17.71 -8.09
N LEU A 82 -14.64 -16.90 -9.15
CA LEU A 82 -13.39 -16.21 -9.50
C LEU A 82 -13.29 -14.80 -8.91
N LEU A 83 -14.34 -14.33 -8.22
CA LEU A 83 -14.40 -12.98 -7.71
C LEU A 83 -13.33 -12.74 -6.63
N SER A 84 -13.13 -13.70 -5.72
CA SER A 84 -12.06 -13.63 -4.71
C SER A 84 -10.67 -13.53 -5.33
N ASP A 85 -10.38 -14.35 -6.34
CA ASP A 85 -9.08 -14.35 -7.04
C ASP A 85 -8.86 -13.05 -7.82
N THR A 86 -9.93 -12.50 -8.36
CA THR A 86 -9.95 -11.22 -9.05
C THR A 86 -9.60 -10.07 -8.11
N HIS A 87 -10.26 -10.01 -6.96
CA HIS A 87 -9.95 -9.04 -5.91
C HIS A 87 -8.49 -9.20 -5.42
N LEU A 88 -8.01 -10.43 -5.26
CA LEU A 88 -6.63 -10.69 -4.87
C LEU A 88 -5.62 -10.17 -5.91
N ARG A 89 -5.89 -10.35 -7.21
CA ARG A 89 -5.04 -9.84 -8.28
C ARG A 89 -4.99 -8.31 -8.29
N LEU A 90 -6.16 -7.67 -8.23
CA LEU A 90 -6.27 -6.21 -8.17
C LEU A 90 -5.55 -5.63 -6.95
N GLY A 91 -5.71 -6.26 -5.77
CA GLY A 91 -5.00 -5.87 -4.57
C GLY A 91 -3.47 -5.86 -4.73
N LYS A 92 -2.90 -6.86 -5.42
CA LYS A 92 -1.45 -6.92 -5.70
C LYS A 92 -0.97 -5.86 -6.68
N GLU A 93 -1.78 -5.55 -7.69
CA GLU A 93 -1.48 -4.48 -8.66
C GLU A 93 -1.47 -3.12 -7.93
N LEU A 94 -2.48 -2.85 -7.10
CA LEU A 94 -2.57 -1.64 -6.28
C LEU A 94 -1.46 -1.54 -5.23
N GLU A 95 -1.04 -2.66 -4.64
CA GLU A 95 0.12 -2.72 -3.74
C GLU A 95 1.41 -2.33 -4.46
N ALA A 96 1.62 -2.81 -5.69
CA ALA A 96 2.78 -2.44 -6.50
C ALA A 96 2.79 -0.95 -6.89
N GLU A 97 1.60 -0.35 -7.02
CA GLU A 97 1.42 1.10 -7.23
C GLU A 97 1.59 1.94 -5.95
N GLY A 98 1.61 1.30 -4.77
CA GLY A 98 1.66 1.97 -3.47
C GLY A 98 0.31 2.49 -2.97
N ARG A 99 -0.81 2.08 -3.57
CA ARG A 99 -2.19 2.48 -3.20
C ARG A 99 -2.75 1.55 -2.12
N LEU A 100 -2.14 1.60 -0.94
CA LEU A 100 -2.35 0.64 0.13
C LEU A 100 -3.81 0.59 0.65
N GLN A 101 -4.50 1.74 0.70
CA GLN A 101 -5.88 1.80 1.17
C GLN A 101 -6.85 1.07 0.25
N GLU A 102 -6.64 1.19 -1.06
CA GLU A 102 -7.47 0.52 -2.06
C GLU A 102 -7.13 -0.96 -2.15
N ALA A 103 -5.83 -1.31 -2.05
CA ALA A 103 -5.40 -2.68 -1.93
C ALA A 103 -6.00 -3.39 -0.69
N GLU A 104 -6.05 -2.71 0.47
CA GLU A 104 -6.71 -3.22 1.68
C GLU A 104 -8.18 -3.57 1.41
N TYR A 105 -8.94 -2.67 0.75
CA TYR A 105 -10.33 -2.93 0.39
C TYR A 105 -10.48 -4.20 -0.45
N HIS A 106 -9.69 -4.36 -1.52
CA HIS A 106 -9.79 -5.56 -2.35
C HIS A 106 -9.35 -6.83 -1.60
N TYR A 107 -8.33 -6.78 -0.75
CA TYR A 107 -7.91 -7.93 0.05
C TYR A 107 -8.97 -8.35 1.09
N LEU A 108 -9.71 -7.39 1.66
CA LEU A 108 -10.81 -7.66 2.57
C LEU A 108 -12.01 -8.30 1.87
N GLU A 109 -12.38 -7.81 0.68
CA GLU A 109 -13.43 -8.41 -0.16
C GLU A 109 -13.06 -9.84 -0.59
N ALA A 110 -11.77 -10.11 -0.85
CA ALA A 110 -11.26 -11.45 -1.10
C ALA A 110 -11.22 -12.36 0.15
N GLN A 111 -11.54 -11.84 1.35
CA GLN A 111 -11.40 -12.50 2.65
C GLN A 111 -9.96 -12.95 3.00
N GLU A 112 -8.96 -12.41 2.29
CA GLU A 112 -7.54 -12.74 2.41
C GLU A 112 -6.81 -11.75 3.32
N TRP A 113 -7.24 -11.68 4.58
CA TRP A 113 -6.66 -10.80 5.60
C TRP A 113 -5.14 -11.01 5.81
N LYS A 114 -4.61 -12.19 5.51
CA LYS A 114 -3.17 -12.48 5.59
C LYS A 114 -2.38 -11.69 4.54
N ALA A 115 -2.96 -11.47 3.36
CA ALA A 115 -2.36 -10.63 2.33
C ALA A 115 -2.30 -9.18 2.81
N THR A 116 -3.39 -8.67 3.40
CA THR A 116 -3.44 -7.33 4.04
C THR A 116 -2.36 -7.17 5.11
N VAL A 117 -2.25 -8.11 6.05
CA VAL A 117 -1.23 -8.06 7.11
C VAL A 117 0.19 -8.09 6.55
N ASN A 118 0.44 -8.89 5.50
CA ASN A 118 1.75 -8.95 4.84
C ASN A 118 2.09 -7.63 4.12
N MET A 119 1.12 -7.02 3.44
CA MET A 119 1.25 -5.71 2.82
C MET A 119 1.54 -4.64 3.89
N ASP A 120 0.74 -4.56 4.94
CA ASP A 120 0.90 -3.57 6.02
C ASP A 120 2.25 -3.71 6.72
N ARG A 121 2.67 -4.95 7.01
CA ARG A 121 3.99 -5.26 7.57
C ARG A 121 5.11 -4.73 6.69
N SER A 122 5.01 -4.94 5.37
CA SER A 122 6.05 -4.55 4.41
C SER A 122 6.14 -3.02 4.27
N ASN A 123 5.04 -2.31 4.56
CA ASN A 123 4.97 -0.84 4.57
C ASN A 123 5.17 -0.22 5.98
N GLY A 124 5.37 -1.04 7.02
CA GLY A 124 5.55 -0.58 8.40
C GLY A 124 4.26 -0.10 9.09
N LEU A 125 3.09 -0.35 8.51
CA LEU A 125 1.77 0.04 9.01
C LEU A 125 1.23 -0.96 10.04
N TRP A 126 1.97 -1.16 11.13
CA TRP A 126 1.68 -2.21 12.11
C TRP A 126 0.36 -2.04 12.89
N GLU A 127 -0.10 -0.80 13.09
CA GLU A 127 -1.38 -0.52 13.77
C GLU A 127 -2.57 -1.04 12.94
N GLU A 128 -2.55 -0.81 11.62
CA GLU A 128 -3.57 -1.32 10.69
C GLU A 128 -3.48 -2.85 10.59
N ALA A 129 -2.26 -3.39 10.48
CA ALA A 129 -2.02 -4.83 10.46
C ALA A 129 -2.58 -5.54 11.69
N TYR A 130 -2.54 -4.90 12.87
CA TYR A 130 -3.08 -5.46 14.11
C TYR A 130 -4.61 -5.36 14.19
N ARG A 131 -5.20 -4.32 13.58
CA ARG A 131 -6.66 -4.09 13.56
C ARG A 131 -7.40 -5.12 12.72
N VAL A 132 -6.90 -5.40 11.51
CA VAL A 132 -7.59 -6.25 10.52
C VAL A 132 -7.91 -7.66 11.04
N PRO A 133 -6.97 -8.42 11.63
CA PRO A 133 -7.25 -9.76 12.17
C PRO A 133 -8.27 -9.74 13.30
N LYS A 134 -8.27 -8.69 14.13
CA LYS A 134 -9.18 -8.56 15.27
C LYS A 134 -10.64 -8.39 14.84
N ALA A 135 -10.88 -7.78 13.68
CA ALA A 135 -12.21 -7.59 13.12
C ALA A 135 -12.74 -8.82 12.39
N HIS A 136 -11.87 -9.58 11.71
CA HIS A 136 -12.31 -10.58 10.72
C HIS A 136 -12.09 -12.05 11.12
N ARG A 137 -11.25 -12.40 12.11
CA ARG A 137 -11.02 -13.81 12.52
C ARG A 137 -10.64 -13.97 14.01
N GLY A 138 -10.76 -15.21 14.50
CA GLY A 138 -10.72 -15.63 15.90
C GLY A 138 -9.48 -15.21 16.72
N ALA A 139 -9.61 -15.42 18.04
CA ALA A 139 -8.79 -14.84 19.11
C ALA A 139 -7.26 -15.09 19.04
N ASP A 140 -6.75 -15.88 18.10
CA ASP A 140 -5.31 -16.18 18.01
C ASP A 140 -4.61 -15.46 16.85
N ALA A 141 -5.32 -15.02 15.82
CA ALA A 141 -4.69 -14.36 14.66
C ALA A 141 -4.02 -13.03 15.05
N HIS A 142 -4.67 -12.24 15.90
CA HIS A 142 -4.11 -10.99 16.40
C HIS A 142 -2.89 -11.20 17.30
N LYS A 143 -2.81 -12.32 18.03
CA LYS A 143 -1.65 -12.68 18.87
C LYS A 143 -0.41 -12.90 18.01
N HIS A 144 -0.57 -13.58 16.88
CA HIS A 144 0.51 -13.80 15.92
C HIS A 144 1.01 -12.47 15.32
N VAL A 145 0.11 -11.56 14.93
CA VAL A 145 0.51 -10.25 14.41
C VAL A 145 1.19 -9.38 15.47
N ALA A 146 0.69 -9.40 16.71
CA ALA A 146 1.35 -8.72 17.83
C ALA A 146 2.78 -9.24 18.08
N TYR A 147 3.00 -10.56 17.97
CA TYR A 147 4.33 -11.15 18.04
C TYR A 147 5.24 -10.62 16.92
N LEU A 148 4.76 -10.61 15.67
CA LEU A 148 5.54 -10.11 14.54
C LEU A 148 5.91 -8.63 14.69
N TRP A 149 4.98 -7.81 15.19
CA TRP A 149 5.22 -6.40 15.47
C TRP A 149 6.23 -6.20 16.60
N ALA A 150 6.12 -6.98 17.67
CA ALA A 150 7.10 -6.97 18.74
C ALA A 150 8.49 -7.35 18.23
N LYS A 151 8.58 -8.36 17.36
CA LYS A 151 9.84 -8.81 16.75
C LYS A 151 10.47 -7.75 15.84
N SER A 152 9.68 -6.95 15.13
CA SER A 152 10.22 -5.87 14.30
C SER A 152 10.77 -4.69 15.11
N LEU A 153 10.25 -4.48 16.33
CA LEU A 153 10.72 -3.43 17.24
C LEU A 153 11.95 -3.87 18.06
N GLY A 154 11.94 -5.09 18.58
CA GLY A 154 12.98 -5.64 19.47
C GLY A 154 13.08 -4.92 20.83
N GLY A 155 13.92 -5.42 21.72
CA GLY A 155 14.32 -4.67 22.92
C GLY A 155 13.20 -4.38 23.91
N ALA A 156 13.44 -3.33 24.70
CA ALA A 156 12.45 -2.78 25.63
C ALA A 156 11.19 -2.24 24.93
N SER A 157 11.30 -1.80 23.66
CA SER A 157 10.17 -1.31 22.87
C SER A 157 9.14 -2.42 22.61
N SER A 158 9.61 -3.61 22.27
CA SER A 158 8.75 -4.80 22.10
C SER A 158 7.96 -5.12 23.38
N VAL A 159 8.63 -5.06 24.54
CA VAL A 159 8.02 -5.35 25.85
C VAL A 159 6.99 -4.31 26.24
N ARG A 160 7.26 -3.02 25.99
CA ARG A 160 6.30 -1.93 26.25
C ARG A 160 5.04 -2.07 25.40
N LEU A 161 5.20 -2.41 24.12
CA LEU A 161 4.07 -2.68 23.22
C LEU A 161 3.24 -3.88 23.72
N LEU A 162 3.89 -5.03 23.95
CA LEU A 162 3.22 -6.24 24.41
C LEU A 162 2.56 -6.06 25.78
N THR A 163 3.12 -5.20 26.64
CA THR A 163 2.53 -4.85 27.93
C THR A 163 1.26 -4.01 27.78
N LYS A 164 1.27 -3.05 26.85
CA LYS A 164 0.06 -2.28 26.50
C LYS A 164 -1.05 -3.18 25.94
N LEU A 165 -0.67 -4.20 25.17
CA LEU A 165 -1.61 -5.16 24.57
C LEU A 165 -2.05 -6.27 25.55
N GLY A 166 -1.34 -6.48 26.66
CA GLY A 166 -1.58 -7.58 27.60
C GLY A 166 -1.23 -8.97 27.05
N LEU A 167 -0.33 -9.04 26.07
CA LEU A 167 0.00 -10.25 25.30
C LEU A 167 1.42 -10.79 25.58
N GLN A 168 2.05 -10.46 26.71
CA GLN A 168 3.44 -10.83 26.97
C GLN A 168 3.64 -12.35 27.04
N ALA A 169 2.76 -13.06 27.76
CA ALA A 169 2.86 -14.51 27.93
C ALA A 169 2.69 -15.23 26.59
N ALA A 170 1.66 -14.83 25.81
CA ALA A 170 1.39 -15.38 24.48
C ALA A 170 2.52 -15.10 23.49
N ALA A 171 3.19 -13.95 23.57
CA ALA A 171 4.32 -13.63 22.71
C ALA A 171 5.57 -14.47 23.03
N VAL A 172 5.82 -14.78 24.31
CA VAL A 172 6.90 -15.69 24.72
C VAL A 172 6.63 -17.11 24.22
N ASP A 173 5.40 -17.60 24.41
CA ASP A 173 5.00 -18.94 23.96
C ASP A 173 5.10 -19.04 22.42
N HIS A 174 4.60 -18.05 21.68
CA HIS A 174 4.78 -18.00 20.23
C HIS A 174 6.25 -17.91 19.79
N ALA A 175 7.12 -17.22 20.55
CA ALA A 175 8.54 -17.16 20.24
C ALA A 175 9.20 -18.53 20.40
N ALA A 176 8.82 -19.29 21.43
CA ALA A 176 9.29 -20.65 21.67
C ALA A 176 8.80 -21.63 20.59
N ASP A 177 7.52 -21.55 20.21
CA ASP A 177 6.93 -22.38 19.15
C ASP A 177 7.62 -22.16 17.78
N ASN A 178 8.04 -20.93 17.50
CA ASN A 178 8.76 -20.58 16.27
C ASN A 178 10.29 -20.79 16.38
N CYS A 179 10.77 -21.46 17.44
CA CYS A 179 12.20 -21.69 17.72
C CYS A 179 13.05 -20.41 17.78
N SER A 180 12.42 -19.25 18.02
CA SER A 180 13.06 -17.94 18.09
C SER A 180 13.54 -17.66 19.52
N PHE A 181 14.39 -18.53 20.06
CA PHE A 181 14.74 -18.56 21.48
C PHE A 181 15.46 -17.31 21.98
N GLU A 182 16.29 -16.67 21.15
CA GLU A 182 16.99 -15.43 21.54
C GLU A 182 15.98 -14.33 21.93
N PHE A 183 14.98 -14.12 21.08
CA PHE A 183 13.89 -13.19 21.34
C PHE A 183 12.98 -13.66 22.50
N ALA A 184 12.76 -14.97 22.64
CA ALA A 184 12.00 -15.53 23.76
C ALA A 184 12.70 -15.27 25.11
N PHE A 185 14.02 -15.43 25.18
CA PHE A 185 14.81 -15.12 26.37
C PHE A 185 14.85 -13.63 26.67
N GLU A 186 14.99 -12.80 25.65
CA GLU A 186 14.93 -11.35 25.79
C GLU A 186 13.59 -10.90 26.39
N LEU A 187 12.47 -11.34 25.82
CA LEU A 187 11.13 -11.06 26.34
C LEU A 187 10.93 -11.61 27.75
N SER A 188 11.37 -12.84 28.03
CA SER A 188 11.24 -13.46 29.36
C SER A 188 12.02 -12.67 30.42
N ARG A 189 13.26 -12.28 30.13
CA ARG A 189 14.10 -11.53 31.08
C ARG A 189 13.54 -10.15 31.39
N LEU A 190 12.96 -9.49 30.39
CA LEU A 190 12.47 -8.11 30.50
C LEU A 190 11.02 -8.02 31.00
N ALA A 191 10.15 -8.94 30.60
CA ALA A 191 8.71 -8.88 30.89
C ALA A 191 8.24 -9.93 31.91
N LEU A 192 8.77 -11.16 31.86
CA LEU A 192 8.24 -12.31 32.59
C LEU A 192 9.36 -13.17 33.17
N LYS A 193 10.06 -12.65 34.19
CA LYS A 193 11.25 -13.31 34.77
C LYS A 193 11.01 -14.75 35.21
N HIS A 194 9.78 -15.08 35.63
CA HIS A 194 9.38 -16.42 36.05
C HIS A 194 9.30 -17.43 34.90
N LYS A 195 9.09 -17.00 33.64
CA LYS A 195 9.05 -17.89 32.46
C LYS A 195 10.44 -18.24 31.92
N THR A 196 11.48 -17.49 32.29
CA THR A 196 12.87 -17.76 31.88
C THR A 196 13.31 -19.23 32.10
N PRO A 197 13.09 -19.84 33.29
CA PRO A 197 13.45 -21.25 33.51
C PRO A 197 12.69 -22.23 32.60
N GLU A 198 11.44 -21.93 32.26
CA GLU A 198 10.60 -22.78 31.38
C GLU A 198 11.14 -22.81 29.95
N MET A 199 11.83 -21.75 29.50
CA MET A 199 12.41 -21.66 28.15
C MET A 199 13.72 -22.44 27.98
N HIS A 200 14.40 -22.81 29.07
CA HIS A 200 15.67 -23.55 28.99
C HIS A 200 15.49 -24.97 28.44
N LEU A 201 14.41 -25.66 28.80
CA LEU A 201 14.16 -27.03 28.34
C LEU A 201 13.85 -27.10 26.83
N PRO A 202 12.91 -26.31 26.28
CA PRO A 202 12.69 -26.22 24.83
C PRO A 202 13.95 -25.81 24.05
N TYR A 203 14.74 -24.87 24.59
CA TYR A 203 15.98 -24.44 23.95
C TYR A 203 17.05 -25.54 23.93
N ALA A 204 17.23 -26.27 25.04
CA ALA A 204 18.14 -27.40 25.10
C ALA A 204 17.74 -28.50 24.11
N MET A 205 16.44 -28.80 24.00
CA MET A 205 15.93 -29.76 23.00
C MET A 205 16.20 -29.28 21.57
N TYR A 206 15.98 -28.00 21.28
CA TYR A 206 16.28 -27.41 19.97
C TYR A 206 17.76 -27.52 19.61
N LEU A 207 18.68 -27.24 20.54
CA LEU A 207 20.11 -27.38 20.32
C LEU A 207 20.55 -28.84 20.09
N LEU A 208 19.91 -29.80 20.75
CA LEU A 208 20.18 -31.24 20.56
C LEU A 208 19.68 -31.77 19.21
N LEU A 209 18.68 -31.12 18.62
CA LEU A 209 18.10 -31.49 17.32
C LEU A 209 18.81 -30.82 16.13
N LEU A 210 19.65 -29.81 16.38
CA LEU A 210 20.50 -29.25 15.34
C LEU A 210 21.57 -30.30 14.99
N PRO A 211 21.65 -30.75 13.72
CA PRO A 211 22.68 -31.68 13.30
C PRO A 211 24.03 -31.00 13.57
N CYS A 212 24.82 -31.63 14.45
CA CYS A 212 26.17 -31.22 14.77
C CYS A 212 26.95 -30.99 13.45
N PHE A 213 27.28 -29.73 13.17
CA PHE A 213 28.27 -29.37 12.16
C PHE A 213 29.62 -29.17 12.84
#